data_AF-A0A1Y0Y2F6-F1
#
_entry.id   AF-A0A1Y0Y2F6-F1
#
_cell.length_a   1.000
_cell.length_b   1.000
_cell.length_c   1.000
_cell.angle_alpha   90.00
_cell.angle_beta   90.00
_cell.angle_gamma   90.00
#
_symmetry.space_group_name_H-M   'P 1'
#
loop_
_entity.id
_entity.type
_entity.pdbx_description
1 polymer ?
#
loop_
_entity_poly.entity_id
_entity_poly.type
_entity_poly.pdbx_seq_one_letter_code
_entity_poly.pdbx_strand_id
1 'polypeptide(L)'
;MIIPTICLAIGLATPNGHHLSMFHHAAFELVQPGHSIRADTLKLNDTASSDKPRQMSEMTTTDVTVKSTHNHFRRVDGFGHHVPLDFAVRQIVPPHVKVTSAPDVDLSRQVNWAGGDTWNRVLASTVAPLGYAIDVGHNSVRILTKKSVSSHHDH
;
A
#
# COMPACT_ATOMS: atom_id res chain seq x y z
N MET A 1 24.91 -38.21 -23.31
CA MET A 1 23.88 -37.21 -22.91
C MET A 1 22.96 -37.92 -21.94
N ILE A 2 23.12 -37.67 -20.63
CA ILE A 2 22.39 -38.34 -19.56
C ILE A 2 21.78 -37.23 -18.71
N ILE A 3 20.46 -37.21 -18.62
CA ILE A 3 19.68 -36.29 -17.78
C ILE A 3 19.44 -37.02 -16.44
N PRO A 4 19.93 -36.52 -15.30
CA PRO A 4 19.46 -37.02 -14.02
C PRO A 4 18.27 -36.20 -13.52
N THR A 5 17.12 -36.86 -13.52
CA THR A 5 15.98 -36.64 -12.63
C THR A 5 16.47 -36.43 -11.20
N ILE A 6 16.12 -35.31 -10.56
CA ILE A 6 16.33 -35.13 -9.11
C ILE A 6 14.98 -34.81 -8.45
N CYS A 7 14.68 -35.66 -7.48
CA CYS A 7 13.42 -35.83 -6.79
C CYS A 7 13.07 -34.66 -5.85
N LEU A 8 11.77 -34.37 -5.81
CA LEU A 8 11.08 -33.53 -4.84
C LEU A 8 11.07 -34.22 -3.47
N ALA A 9 11.67 -33.60 -2.44
CA ALA A 9 11.56 -34.07 -1.06
C ALA A 9 10.54 -33.21 -0.29
N ILE A 10 9.41 -33.83 0.06
CA ILE A 10 8.37 -33.27 0.92
C ILE A 10 8.75 -33.61 2.36
N GLY A 11 9.03 -32.60 3.19
CA GLY A 11 9.25 -32.75 4.62
C GLY A 11 7.93 -32.66 5.38
N LEU A 12 7.57 -33.73 6.09
CA LEU A 12 6.35 -33.91 6.86
C LEU A 12 6.36 -33.20 8.22
N ALA A 13 5.17 -32.76 8.63
CA ALA A 13 4.85 -32.27 9.96
C ALA A 13 4.99 -33.34 11.05
N THR A 14 5.28 -32.92 12.29
CA THR A 14 4.85 -33.64 13.50
C THR A 14 4.23 -32.67 14.52
N PRO A 15 3.17 -33.10 15.23
CA PRO A 15 2.44 -32.30 16.22
C PRO A 15 2.94 -32.60 17.64
N ASN A 16 2.87 -31.64 18.56
CA ASN A 16 2.89 -31.92 19.99
C ASN A 16 1.95 -30.94 20.70
N GLY A 17 0.74 -31.42 20.99
CA GLY A 17 -0.16 -30.82 21.95
C GLY A 17 -0.13 -31.63 23.24
N HIS A 18 0.10 -30.97 24.36
CA HIS A 18 -0.35 -31.45 25.67
C HIS A 18 -1.38 -30.45 26.20
N HIS A 19 -2.56 -30.98 26.52
CA HIS A 19 -3.77 -30.29 26.90
C HIS A 19 -4.00 -30.38 28.42
N LEU A 20 -4.76 -29.39 28.94
CA LEU A 20 -5.40 -29.25 30.26
C LEU A 20 -4.55 -28.68 31.39
N SER A 21 -5.06 -27.88 32.34
CA SER A 21 -6.22 -26.98 32.52
C SER A 21 -6.17 -26.59 34.01
N MET A 22 -6.59 -25.36 34.35
CA MET A 22 -6.98 -24.87 35.69
C MET A 22 -5.90 -24.82 36.78
N PHE A 23 -5.58 -23.62 37.28
CA PHE A 23 -5.80 -23.15 38.66
C PHE A 23 -5.49 -21.65 38.75
N HIS A 24 -6.02 -21.01 39.79
CA HIS A 24 -6.38 -19.60 39.88
C HIS A 24 -5.26 -18.68 40.42
N HIS A 25 -5.40 -17.38 40.12
CA HIS A 25 -5.08 -16.19 40.92
C HIS A 25 -3.70 -16.02 41.62
N ALA A 26 -2.94 -15.00 41.15
CA ALA A 26 -2.42 -13.85 41.93
C ALA A 26 -1.65 -12.91 40.96
N ALA A 27 -2.21 -11.77 40.50
CA ALA A 27 -2.31 -10.45 41.14
C ALA A 27 -1.02 -9.60 41.09
N PHE A 28 -0.96 -8.60 40.20
CA PHE A 28 -0.61 -7.22 40.58
C PHE A 28 -1.09 -6.20 39.53
N GLU A 29 -1.81 -5.22 40.05
CA GLU A 29 -2.60 -4.16 39.42
C GLU A 29 -1.75 -3.09 38.69
N LEU A 30 -2.18 -2.70 37.48
CA LEU A 30 -2.12 -1.30 37.06
C LEU A 30 -3.55 -0.85 36.76
N VAL A 31 -4.00 0.06 37.62
CA VAL A 31 -5.30 0.69 37.71
C VAL A 31 -5.86 1.10 36.33
N GLN A 32 -7.05 0.64 36.00
CA GLN A 32 -7.94 1.36 35.08
C GLN A 32 -9.23 1.64 35.84
N PRO A 33 -9.55 2.91 36.17
CA PRO A 33 -10.88 3.24 36.65
C PRO A 33 -11.88 2.98 35.53
N GLY A 34 -12.72 1.98 35.74
CA GLY A 34 -13.91 1.77 34.94
C GLY A 34 -14.87 2.95 35.04
N HIS A 35 -15.82 3.00 34.11
CA HIS A 35 -17.25 2.89 34.41
C HIS A 35 -18.03 2.87 33.09
N SER A 36 -18.62 1.72 32.81
CA SER A 36 -19.79 1.61 31.93
C SER A 36 -21.01 1.81 32.82
N ILE A 37 -21.84 2.83 32.59
CA ILE A 37 -23.25 2.84 33.00
C ILE A 37 -24.07 3.58 31.93
N ARG A 38 -25.04 2.85 31.38
CA ARG A 38 -26.18 3.38 30.64
C ARG A 38 -27.10 4.10 31.64
N ALA A 39 -27.56 5.30 31.30
CA ALA A 39 -28.77 5.87 31.86
C ALA A 39 -29.58 6.47 30.72
N ASP A 40 -30.78 5.91 30.53
CA ASP A 40 -31.84 6.46 29.71
C ASP A 40 -32.11 7.92 30.10
N THR A 41 -32.22 8.81 29.12
CA THR A 41 -33.14 9.94 29.21
C THR A 41 -33.50 10.36 27.79
N LEU A 42 -34.65 9.90 27.34
CA LEU A 42 -35.42 10.60 26.32
C LEU A 42 -35.72 12.01 26.85
N LYS A 43 -35.10 13.03 26.27
CA LYS A 43 -35.60 14.40 26.36
C LYS A 43 -35.77 14.96 24.96
N LEU A 44 -37.03 15.12 24.58
CA LEU A 44 -37.47 16.07 23.57
C LEU A 44 -36.86 17.44 23.89
N ASN A 45 -36.29 18.08 22.88
CA ASN A 45 -36.13 19.53 22.82
C ASN A 45 -36.16 19.99 21.36
N ASP A 46 -37.39 20.12 20.87
CA ASP A 46 -37.73 21.19 19.94
C ASP A 46 -37.28 22.55 20.51
N THR A 47 -37.04 23.48 19.59
CA THR A 47 -36.99 24.95 19.78
C THR A 47 -35.59 25.59 19.88
N ALA A 48 -35.09 25.96 18.69
CA ALA A 48 -34.63 27.29 18.28
C ALA A 48 -33.45 28.02 19.00
N SER A 49 -32.53 28.45 18.12
CA SER A 49 -31.98 29.82 18.04
C SER A 49 -30.63 30.16 18.69
N SER A 50 -29.70 30.50 17.80
CA SER A 50 -28.74 31.62 17.83
C SER A 50 -27.49 31.61 18.73
N ASP A 51 -26.42 32.06 18.06
CA ASP A 51 -25.28 32.84 18.54
C ASP A 51 -23.96 32.13 18.91
N LYS A 52 -22.93 32.48 18.15
CA LYS A 52 -21.53 32.12 18.34
C LYS A 52 -20.67 33.39 18.20
N PRO A 53 -19.93 33.79 19.24
CA PRO A 53 -18.72 34.63 19.10
C PRO A 53 -17.46 33.86 19.60
N ARG A 54 -16.36 33.73 18.84
CA ARG A 54 -15.25 34.68 18.51
C ARG A 54 -14.24 34.83 19.69
N GLN A 55 -13.04 34.22 19.73
CA GLN A 55 -11.76 34.32 18.95
C GLN A 55 -10.69 35.20 19.65
N MET A 56 -9.48 34.67 19.92
CA MET A 56 -8.12 35.29 19.84
C MET A 56 -7.10 34.17 20.25
N SER A 57 -6.03 33.80 19.56
CA SER A 57 -4.99 34.61 18.92
C SER A 57 -4.54 34.08 17.57
N GLU A 58 -4.22 35.03 16.72
CA GLU A 58 -3.71 34.91 15.36
C GLU A 58 -2.18 35.09 15.39
N MET A 59 -1.41 34.19 14.76
CA MET A 59 -0.10 34.57 14.21
C MET A 59 0.20 33.75 12.95
N THR A 60 0.31 34.52 11.88
CA THR A 60 0.65 34.24 10.49
C THR A 60 1.64 33.10 10.23
N THR A 61 1.22 32.12 9.45
CA THR A 61 2.00 31.63 8.31
C THR A 61 1.00 31.23 7.24
N THR A 62 1.16 31.80 6.05
CA THR A 62 0.45 31.47 4.82
C THR A 62 0.64 29.98 4.52
N ASP A 63 -0.22 29.12 5.07
CA ASP A 63 -0.30 27.73 4.62
C ASP A 63 -1.07 27.77 3.30
N VAL A 64 -0.30 27.77 2.22
CA VAL A 64 -0.81 27.43 0.90
C VAL A 64 -1.49 26.08 1.10
N THR A 65 -2.82 26.08 1.21
CA THR A 65 -3.62 24.87 1.10
C THR A 65 -3.42 24.36 -0.31
N VAL A 66 -2.30 23.68 -0.53
CA VAL A 66 -2.12 22.76 -1.63
C VAL A 66 -3.19 21.73 -1.36
N LYS A 67 -4.34 21.88 -2.03
CA LYS A 67 -5.35 20.83 -2.15
C LYS A 67 -4.58 19.60 -2.59
N SER A 68 -4.21 18.77 -1.63
CA SER A 68 -3.58 17.51 -1.89
C SER A 68 -4.69 16.64 -2.43
N THR A 69 -4.90 16.73 -3.75
CA THR A 69 -5.73 15.80 -4.49
C THR A 69 -5.05 14.46 -4.38
N HIS A 70 -5.27 13.78 -3.26
CA HIS A 70 -4.78 12.44 -3.04
C HIS A 70 -5.56 11.55 -4.01
N ASN A 71 -4.99 11.34 -5.20
CA ASN A 71 -5.48 10.34 -6.13
C ASN A 71 -5.47 9.00 -5.39
N HIS A 72 -6.66 8.52 -5.02
CA HIS A 72 -6.82 7.30 -4.26
C HIS A 72 -6.63 6.10 -5.19
N PHE A 73 -5.37 5.69 -5.38
CA PHE A 73 -5.05 4.52 -6.18
C PHE A 73 -5.54 3.24 -5.49
N ARG A 74 -6.19 2.35 -6.25
CA ARG A 74 -6.66 1.06 -5.74
C ARG A 74 -5.47 0.15 -5.39
N ARG A 75 -5.62 -0.63 -4.32
CA ARG A 75 -4.72 -1.74 -3.97
C ARG A 75 -4.81 -2.87 -4.99
N VAL A 76 -3.69 -3.54 -5.21
CA VAL A 76 -3.55 -4.73 -6.07
C VAL A 76 -3.20 -5.91 -5.20
N ASP A 77 -3.84 -7.05 -5.46
CA ASP A 77 -3.56 -8.33 -4.84
C ASP A 77 -2.90 -9.27 -5.85
N GLY A 78 -2.24 -10.33 -5.36
CA GLY A 78 -1.56 -11.33 -6.19
C GLY A 78 -0.05 -11.12 -6.29
N PHE A 79 0.59 -11.90 -7.14
CA PHE A 79 2.03 -11.86 -7.36
C PHE A 79 2.37 -12.49 -8.72
N GLY A 80 3.56 -12.20 -9.21
CA GLY A 80 4.14 -12.85 -10.38
C GLY A 80 5.64 -13.02 -10.21
N HIS A 81 6.15 -14.18 -10.60
CA HIS A 81 7.58 -14.48 -10.55
C HIS A 81 8.05 -14.85 -11.95
N HIS A 82 9.09 -14.16 -12.42
CA HIS A 82 9.73 -14.40 -13.70
C HIS A 82 8.72 -14.38 -14.87
N VAL A 83 7.84 -13.38 -14.84
CA VAL A 83 6.81 -13.16 -15.88
C VAL A 83 7.21 -12.01 -16.79
N PRO A 84 6.79 -12.01 -18.06
CA PRO A 84 6.98 -10.86 -18.94
C PRO A 84 6.38 -9.57 -18.35
N LEU A 85 7.04 -8.43 -18.56
CA LEU A 85 6.59 -7.14 -18.06
C LEU A 85 5.22 -6.76 -18.62
N ASP A 86 4.91 -7.05 -19.88
CA ASP A 86 3.59 -6.80 -20.45
C ASP A 86 2.47 -7.55 -19.70
N PHE A 87 2.73 -8.79 -19.29
CA PHE A 87 1.82 -9.59 -18.49
C PHE A 87 1.64 -8.97 -17.10
N ALA A 88 2.73 -8.63 -16.41
CA ALA A 88 2.69 -7.99 -15.10
C ALA A 88 1.89 -6.67 -15.14
N VAL A 89 2.12 -5.82 -16.14
CA VAL A 89 1.39 -4.57 -16.34
C VAL A 89 -0.12 -4.79 -16.41
N ARG A 90 -0.58 -5.81 -17.15
CA ARG A 90 -2.02 -6.13 -17.27
C ARG A 90 -2.63 -6.63 -15.96
N GLN A 91 -1.85 -7.29 -15.11
CA GLN A 91 -2.32 -7.78 -13.80
C GLN A 91 -2.33 -6.69 -12.74
N ILE A 92 -1.35 -5.78 -12.79
CA ILE A 92 -1.17 -4.71 -11.80
C ILE A 92 -2.09 -3.52 -12.11
N VAL A 93 -2.15 -3.08 -13.37
CA VAL A 93 -2.82 -1.84 -13.75
C VAL A 93 -4.33 -2.10 -13.94
N PRO A 94 -5.21 -1.29 -13.30
CA PRO A 94 -6.65 -1.42 -13.50
C PRO A 94 -7.04 -1.23 -14.98
N PRO A 95 -8.09 -1.93 -15.47
CA PRO A 95 -8.42 -1.97 -16.89
C PRO A 95 -8.87 -0.62 -17.48
N HIS A 96 -9.29 0.34 -16.65
CA HIS A 96 -9.69 1.68 -17.07
C HIS A 96 -8.51 2.64 -17.23
N VAL A 97 -7.31 2.29 -16.75
CA VAL A 97 -6.12 3.14 -16.83
C VAL A 97 -5.41 2.89 -18.15
N LYS A 98 -5.16 3.97 -18.91
CA LYS A 98 -4.44 3.89 -20.18
C LYS A 98 -2.94 3.66 -19.93
N VAL A 99 -2.40 2.55 -20.42
CA VAL A 99 -0.96 2.28 -20.36
C VAL A 99 -0.28 2.68 -21.66
N THR A 100 0.85 3.38 -21.56
CA THR A 100 1.75 3.65 -22.68
C THR A 100 3.19 3.33 -22.29
N SER A 101 4.03 2.96 -23.25
CA SER A 101 5.45 2.71 -23.02
C SER A 101 6.28 3.54 -24.00
N ALA A 102 7.44 4.01 -23.55
CA ALA A 102 8.40 4.61 -24.45
C ALA A 102 9.00 3.54 -25.40
N PRO A 103 9.48 3.92 -26.61
CA PRO A 103 9.97 2.97 -27.62
C PRO A 103 11.16 2.12 -27.17
N ASP A 104 11.91 2.59 -26.19
CA ASP A 104 13.11 1.98 -25.62
C ASP A 104 12.82 1.06 -24.42
N VAL A 105 11.54 0.91 -24.04
CA VAL A 105 11.10 0.00 -22.98
C VAL A 105 10.85 -1.39 -23.58
N ASP A 106 11.61 -2.37 -23.13
CA ASP A 106 11.40 -3.77 -23.51
C ASP A 106 10.38 -4.42 -22.57
N LEU A 107 9.18 -4.67 -23.10
CA LEU A 107 8.07 -5.28 -22.36
C LEU A 107 8.19 -6.81 -22.23
N SER A 108 9.14 -7.44 -22.93
CA SER A 108 9.41 -8.88 -22.82
C SER A 108 10.32 -9.23 -21.64
N ARG A 109 10.94 -8.21 -21.02
CA ARG A 109 11.81 -8.38 -19.85
C ARG A 109 11.07 -9.09 -18.72
N GLN A 110 11.75 -10.04 -18.11
CA GLN A 110 11.20 -10.81 -17.01
C GLN A 110 11.27 -10.01 -15.72
N VAL A 111 10.15 -9.95 -15.01
CA VAL A 111 9.99 -9.19 -13.77
C VAL A 111 9.36 -10.05 -12.69
N ASN A 112 9.60 -9.63 -11.46
CA ASN A 112 8.90 -10.11 -10.29
C ASN A 112 8.04 -8.96 -9.76
N TRP A 113 6.82 -9.26 -9.35
CA TRP A 113 5.96 -8.29 -8.71
C TRP A 113 5.17 -8.95 -7.58
N ALA A 114 4.86 -8.16 -6.56
CA ALA A 114 4.00 -8.56 -5.46
C ALA A 114 2.97 -7.45 -5.23
N GLY A 115 1.72 -7.85 -5.07
CA GLY A 115 0.66 -7.00 -4.59
C GLY A 115 0.81 -6.68 -3.10
N GLY A 116 -0.27 -6.20 -2.49
CA GLY A 116 -0.27 -5.71 -1.11
C GLY A 116 -0.10 -4.20 -1.00
N ASP A 117 0.05 -3.50 -2.13
CA ASP A 117 0.17 -2.04 -2.23
C ASP A 117 -0.71 -1.49 -3.36
N THR A 118 -0.73 -0.16 -3.51
CA THR A 118 -1.45 0.50 -4.62
C THR A 118 -0.78 0.21 -5.96
N TRP A 119 -1.58 0.06 -7.03
CA TRP A 119 -1.09 -0.36 -8.35
C TRP A 119 0.09 0.47 -8.87
N ASN A 120 0.10 1.77 -8.60
CA ASN A 120 1.17 2.68 -9.02
C ASN A 120 2.48 2.39 -8.27
N ARG A 121 2.40 2.07 -6.97
CA ARG A 121 3.57 1.69 -6.17
C ARG A 121 4.11 0.33 -6.59
N VAL A 122 3.21 -0.63 -6.79
CA VAL A 122 3.56 -1.98 -7.26
C VAL A 122 4.20 -1.92 -8.65
N LEU A 123 3.63 -1.15 -9.59
CA LEU A 123 4.21 -1.01 -10.91
C LEU A 123 5.56 -0.29 -10.86
N ALA A 124 5.69 0.78 -10.06
CA ALA A 124 6.96 1.48 -9.89
C ALA A 124 8.06 0.56 -9.34
N SER A 125 7.75 -0.26 -8.32
CA SER A 125 8.72 -1.21 -7.76
C SER A 125 9.05 -2.35 -8.72
N THR A 126 8.09 -2.77 -9.55
CA THR A 126 8.28 -3.82 -10.56
C THR A 126 9.26 -3.39 -11.65
N VAL A 127 9.17 -2.13 -12.11
CA VAL A 127 10.00 -1.64 -13.23
C VAL A 127 11.33 -1.03 -12.80
N ALA A 128 11.47 -0.65 -11.53
CA ALA A 128 12.69 -0.03 -11.00
C ALA A 128 13.96 -0.89 -11.16
N PRO A 129 13.95 -2.22 -10.93
CA PRO A 129 15.12 -3.08 -11.15
C PRO A 129 15.61 -3.12 -12.60
N LEU A 130 14.72 -2.81 -13.56
CA LEU A 130 15.06 -2.73 -14.98
C LEU A 130 15.65 -1.38 -15.39
N GLY A 131 15.80 -0.43 -14.45
CA GLY A 131 16.23 0.93 -14.75
C GLY A 131 15.14 1.77 -15.41
N TYR A 132 13.88 1.37 -15.29
CA TYR A 132 12.72 2.12 -15.78
C TYR A 132 12.06 2.91 -14.66
N ALA A 133 11.19 3.84 -15.04
CA ALA A 133 10.33 4.62 -14.17
C ALA A 133 8.92 4.68 -14.74
N ILE A 134 7.98 5.11 -13.91
CA ILE A 134 6.62 5.39 -14.32
C ILE A 134 6.30 6.88 -14.15
N ASP A 135 5.52 7.40 -15.07
CA ASP A 135 4.87 8.70 -14.99
C ASP A 135 3.36 8.49 -14.93
N VAL A 136 2.74 8.94 -13.84
CA VAL A 136 1.32 8.68 -13.54
C VAL A 136 0.52 9.95 -13.76
N GLY A 137 -0.38 9.91 -14.75
CA GLY A 137 -1.37 10.95 -15.00
C GLY A 137 -2.72 10.63 -14.36
N HIS A 138 -3.74 11.42 -14.69
CA HIS A 138 -5.09 11.31 -14.10
C HIS A 138 -5.75 9.93 -14.31
N ASN A 139 -5.64 9.37 -15.51
CA ASN A 139 -6.14 8.03 -15.83
C ASN A 139 -5.22 7.30 -16.82
N SER A 140 -3.92 7.56 -16.68
CA SER A 140 -2.91 7.00 -17.56
C SER A 140 -1.63 6.77 -16.82
N VAL A 141 -0.87 5.77 -17.25
CA VAL A 141 0.50 5.56 -16.81
C VAL A 141 1.40 5.39 -18.02
N ARG A 142 2.57 6.00 -17.97
CA ARG A 142 3.61 5.88 -18.98
C ARG A 142 4.86 5.27 -18.39
N ILE A 143 5.35 4.20 -19.00
CA ILE A 143 6.62 3.56 -18.63
C ILE A 143 7.73 4.18 -19.48
N LEU A 144 8.82 4.58 -18.85
CA LEU A 144 9.94 5.27 -19.49
C LEU A 144 11.27 4.81 -18.91
N THR A 145 12.35 4.89 -19.67
CA THR A 145 13.69 4.64 -19.15
C THR A 145 14.12 5.75 -18.19
N LYS A 146 14.78 5.39 -17.09
CA LYS A 146 15.39 6.40 -16.22
C LYS A 146 16.54 7.02 -16.99
N LYS A 147 16.44 8.32 -17.28
CA LYS A 147 17.61 9.08 -17.68
C LYS A 147 18.50 9.22 -16.46
N SER A 148 19.59 8.46 -16.39
CA SER A 148 20.70 8.83 -15.52
C SER A 148 21.25 10.15 -16.04
N VAL A 149 21.12 11.20 -15.25
CA VAL A 149 21.88 12.43 -15.46
C VAL A 149 23.35 12.01 -15.38
N SER A 150 24.01 11.89 -16.52
CA SER A 150 25.45 11.70 -16.58
C SER A 150 26.07 12.93 -15.93
N SER A 151 26.66 12.75 -14.75
CA SER A 151 27.44 13.80 -14.10
C SER A 151 28.64 14.09 -15.00
N HIS A 152 28.53 15.15 -15.81
CA HIS A 152 29.65 15.79 -16.45
C HIS A 152 30.48 16.44 -15.32
N HIS A 153 31.42 15.69 -14.79
CA HIS A 153 32.50 16.23 -13.98
C HIS A 153 33.50 16.84 -14.97
N ASP A 154 33.26 18.08 -15.37
CA ASP A 154 34.29 18.90 -16.01
C ASP A 154 35.42 19.07 -14.99
N HIS A 155 36.62 18.65 -15.41
CA HIS A 155 37.88 18.77 -14.66
C HIS A 155 38.47 20.17 -14.81
#